data_AF-A0A1E1WUJ4-F1
#
_entry.id   AF-A0A1E1WUJ4-F1
#
_cell.length_a   1.000
_cell.length_b   1.000
_cell.length_c   1.000
_cell.angle_alpha   90.00
_cell.angle_beta   90.00
_cell.angle_gamma   90.00
#
_symmetry.space_group_name_H-M   'P 1'
#
loop_
_entity.id
_entity.type
_entity.pdbx_description
1 polymer ?
#
loop_
_entity_poly.entity_id
_entity_poly.type
_entity_poly.pdbx_seq_one_letter_code
_entity_poly.pdbx_strand_id
1 'polypeptide(L)'
;MSIPYSGTIRRSGGVVSAIGKQLKNINLKAAKRITVKFDPFSDNVTHTRNFLHYISAPRIALTNPNCALKTEVVCDRSEPTVDITIVPSIAETADVKKVTFKSGNLTCLELLQLLNKHVSSLAPVEQPTSTIQTKSEKKKSKKK
;
A
#
# COMPACT_ATOMS: atom_id res chain seq x y z
N MET A 1 -30.43 -26.98 16.99
CA MET A 1 -30.81 -26.61 15.61
C MET A 1 -29.59 -26.04 14.91
N SER A 2 -28.83 -26.89 14.21
CA SER A 2 -27.61 -26.53 13.49
C SER A 2 -27.96 -25.95 12.13
N ILE A 3 -27.51 -24.72 11.86
CA ILE A 3 -27.60 -24.14 10.51
C ILE A 3 -26.76 -25.03 9.59
N PRO A 4 -27.33 -25.62 8.52
CA PRO A 4 -26.58 -26.46 7.60
C PRO A 4 -25.51 -25.62 6.89
N TYR A 5 -24.29 -26.15 6.86
CA TYR A 5 -23.15 -25.54 6.18
C TYR A 5 -23.41 -25.48 4.67
N SER A 6 -23.90 -24.33 4.20
CA SER A 6 -23.99 -24.00 2.78
C SER A 6 -22.57 -23.86 2.23
N GLY A 7 -22.09 -24.93 1.58
CA GLY A 7 -20.70 -25.18 1.20
C GLY A 7 -20.12 -24.28 0.10
N THR A 8 -20.34 -22.96 0.13
CA THR A 8 -19.59 -22.02 -0.70
C THR A 8 -18.85 -20.99 0.14
N ILE A 9 -17.74 -21.41 0.75
CA ILE A 9 -16.61 -20.50 1.05
C ILE A 9 -15.87 -20.21 -0.27
N ARG A 10 -16.59 -19.81 -1.33
CA ARG A 10 -15.92 -19.34 -2.55
C ARG A 10 -15.57 -17.88 -2.31
N ARG A 11 -14.28 -17.56 -2.24
CA ARG A 11 -13.81 -16.17 -2.24
C ARG A 11 -14.39 -15.50 -3.49
N SER A 12 -15.24 -14.49 -3.30
CA SER A 12 -15.92 -13.82 -4.41
C SER A 12 -14.90 -13.29 -5.43
N GLY A 13 -15.24 -13.37 -6.71
CA GLY A 13 -14.42 -12.85 -7.83
C GLY A 13 -14.69 -11.38 -8.14
N GLY A 14 -15.54 -10.69 -7.36
CA GLY A 14 -15.96 -9.33 -7.64
C GLY A 14 -14.87 -8.27 -7.42
N VAL A 15 -15.13 -7.06 -7.91
CA VAL A 15 -14.21 -5.90 -7.86
C VAL A 15 -13.75 -5.60 -6.43
N VAL A 16 -14.65 -5.69 -5.45
CA VAL A 16 -14.32 -5.46 -4.02
C VAL A 16 -13.32 -6.49 -3.50
N SER A 17 -13.46 -7.76 -3.90
CA SER A 17 -12.50 -8.82 -3.55
C SER A 17 -11.15 -8.59 -4.23
N ALA A 18 -11.14 -8.14 -5.48
CA ALA A 18 -9.91 -7.78 -6.19
C ALA A 18 -9.18 -6.61 -5.50
N ILE A 19 -9.89 -5.57 -5.07
CA ILE A 19 -9.34 -4.47 -4.26
C ILE A 19 -8.74 -5.03 -2.97
N GLY A 20 -9.49 -5.86 -2.23
CA GLY A 20 -9.00 -6.47 -0.98
C GLY A 20 -7.74 -7.33 -1.17
N LYS A 21 -7.59 -8.01 -2.32
CA LYS A 21 -6.36 -8.75 -2.67
C LYS A 21 -5.19 -7.79 -2.92
N GLN A 22 -5.42 -6.71 -3.67
CA GLN A 22 -4.37 -5.72 -3.93
C GLN A 22 -3.91 -5.02 -2.65
N LEU A 23 -4.84 -4.67 -1.76
CA LEU A 23 -4.52 -4.03 -0.47
C LEU A 23 -3.62 -4.88 0.42
N LYS A 24 -3.75 -6.22 0.37
CA LYS A 24 -2.88 -7.13 1.13
C LYS A 24 -1.44 -7.17 0.62
N ASN A 25 -1.23 -6.83 -0.65
CA ASN A 25 0.07 -6.85 -1.30
C ASN A 25 0.80 -5.49 -1.23
N ILE A 26 0.15 -4.45 -0.68
CA ILE A 26 0.74 -3.12 -0.58
C ILE A 26 1.81 -3.09 0.49
N ASN A 27 2.98 -2.55 0.13
CA ASN A 27 4.07 -2.28 1.03
C ASN A 27 4.64 -0.89 0.76
N LEU A 28 4.57 0.02 1.75
CA LEU A 28 5.00 1.40 1.61
C LEU A 28 6.46 1.65 2.00
N LYS A 29 7.27 0.61 2.26
CA LYS A 29 8.69 0.78 2.67
C LYS A 29 9.54 1.55 1.66
N ALA A 30 9.24 1.42 0.37
CA ALA A 30 9.94 2.16 -0.68
C ALA A 30 9.49 3.64 -0.80
N ALA A 31 8.33 4.00 -0.25
CA ALA A 31 7.77 5.35 -0.34
C ALA A 31 8.22 6.22 0.84
N LYS A 32 8.69 7.43 0.54
CA LYS A 32 9.00 8.47 1.54
C LYS A 32 7.78 9.34 1.83
N ARG A 33 7.07 9.74 0.77
CA ARG A 33 5.90 10.62 0.87
C ARG A 33 4.94 10.35 -0.28
N ILE A 34 3.66 10.34 0.03
CA ILE A 34 2.56 10.22 -0.91
C ILE A 34 1.72 11.50 -0.80
N THR A 35 1.63 12.25 -1.88
CA THR A 35 0.79 13.44 -1.98
C THR A 35 -0.39 13.13 -2.90
N VAL A 36 -1.60 13.18 -2.36
CA VAL A 36 -2.83 13.01 -3.13
C VAL A 36 -3.45 14.39 -3.32
N LYS A 37 -3.41 14.91 -4.55
CA LYS A 37 -4.01 16.19 -4.92
C LYS A 37 -5.30 15.94 -5.68
N PHE A 38 -6.40 16.53 -5.23
CA PHE A 38 -7.69 16.39 -5.92
C PHE A 38 -8.63 17.57 -5.66
N ASP A 39 -9.56 17.77 -6.60
CA ASP A 39 -10.67 18.71 -6.47
C ASP A 39 -11.97 17.95 -6.16
N PRO A 40 -12.59 18.15 -4.97
CA PRO A 40 -13.77 17.40 -4.55
C PRO A 40 -15.01 17.68 -5.41
N PHE A 41 -15.04 18.80 -6.14
CA PHE A 41 -16.16 19.17 -7.01
C PHE A 41 -15.97 18.71 -8.46
N SER A 42 -14.84 18.08 -8.79
CA SER A 42 -14.63 17.49 -10.11
C SER A 42 -15.35 16.13 -10.24
N ASP A 43 -15.92 15.86 -11.42
CA ASP A 43 -16.74 14.67 -11.65
C ASP A 43 -15.95 13.35 -11.48
N ASN A 44 -14.66 13.36 -11.83
CA ASN A 44 -13.81 12.17 -11.91
C ASN A 44 -12.94 11.95 -10.65
N VAL A 45 -13.39 12.40 -9.48
CA VAL A 45 -12.58 12.34 -8.24
C VAL A 45 -12.84 11.12 -7.35
N THR A 46 -13.96 10.42 -7.60
CA THR A 46 -14.47 9.36 -6.72
C THR A 46 -13.46 8.23 -6.50
N HIS A 47 -12.78 7.81 -7.57
CA HIS A 47 -11.79 6.73 -7.48
C HIS A 47 -10.53 7.14 -6.72
N THR A 48 -10.05 8.38 -6.89
CA THR A 48 -8.91 8.92 -6.15
C THR A 48 -9.21 9.08 -4.67
N ARG A 49 -10.43 9.51 -4.32
CA ARG A 49 -10.89 9.58 -2.92
C ARG A 49 -10.99 8.20 -2.29
N ASN A 50 -11.51 7.21 -3.01
CA ASN A 50 -11.56 5.82 -2.52
C ASN A 50 -10.16 5.25 -2.31
N PHE A 51 -9.24 5.51 -3.25
CA PHE A 51 -7.84 5.13 -3.11
C PHE A 51 -7.19 5.75 -1.88
N LEU A 52 -7.40 7.05 -1.65
CA LEU A 52 -6.92 7.77 -0.46
C LEU A 52 -7.46 7.15 0.83
N HIS A 53 -8.75 6.80 0.88
CA HIS A 53 -9.35 6.14 2.03
C HIS A 53 -8.70 4.78 2.33
N TYR A 54 -8.39 4.01 1.29
CA TYR A 54 -7.72 2.73 1.50
C TYR A 54 -6.28 2.88 1.99
N ILE A 55 -5.50 3.82 1.44
CA ILE A 55 -4.10 4.01 1.88
C ILE A 55 -4.02 4.59 3.29
N SER A 56 -4.97 5.42 3.70
CA SER A 56 -5.01 5.97 5.06
C SER A 56 -5.40 4.92 6.11
N ALA A 57 -5.74 3.69 5.71
CA ALA A 57 -6.04 2.62 6.65
C ALA A 57 -4.81 2.32 7.56
N PRO A 58 -5.02 2.14 8.87
CA PRO A 58 -3.91 1.97 9.82
C PRO A 58 -3.03 0.75 9.49
N ARG A 59 -3.63 -0.31 8.94
CA ARG A 59 -2.89 -1.52 8.51
C ARG A 59 -1.82 -1.21 7.47
N ILE A 60 -2.08 -0.27 6.56
CA ILE A 60 -1.14 0.11 5.51
C ILE A 60 -0.11 1.09 6.05
N ALA A 61 -0.52 2.05 6.90
CA ALA A 61 0.39 2.95 7.59
C ALA A 61 1.45 2.20 8.44
N LEU A 62 1.09 1.07 9.04
CA LEU A 62 2.02 0.22 9.80
C LEU A 62 3.14 -0.40 8.94
N THR A 63 2.95 -0.54 7.62
CA THR A 63 4.02 -1.08 6.74
C THR A 63 5.24 -0.16 6.66
N ASN A 64 5.01 1.16 6.76
CA ASN A 64 6.06 2.16 6.85
C ASN A 64 5.55 3.39 7.64
N PRO A 65 5.81 3.47 8.96
CA PRO A 65 5.35 4.59 9.78
C PRO A 65 6.05 5.91 9.44
N ASN A 66 7.20 5.86 8.76
CA ASN A 66 7.94 7.05 8.34
C ASN A 66 7.39 7.64 7.03
N CYS A 67 6.52 6.94 6.31
CA CYS A 67 5.93 7.44 5.08
C CYS A 67 4.91 8.54 5.38
N ALA A 68 5.17 9.76 4.91
CA ALA A 68 4.24 10.87 5.08
C ALA A 68 3.11 10.80 4.05
N LEU A 69 1.86 10.70 4.50
CA LEU A 69 0.68 10.82 3.64
C LEU A 69 0.12 12.23 3.74
N LYS A 70 0.12 12.97 2.62
CA LYS A 70 -0.40 14.33 2.54
C LYS A 70 -1.55 14.41 1.55
N THR A 71 -2.63 15.07 1.95
CA THR A 71 -3.81 15.33 1.10
C THR A 71 -3.86 16.80 0.75
N GLU A 72 -3.92 17.12 -0.54
CA GLU A 72 -4.00 18.48 -1.05
C GLU A 72 -5.35 18.65 -1.75
N VAL A 73 -6.27 19.33 -1.08
CA VAL A 73 -7.61 19.61 -1.60
C VAL A 73 -7.56 20.97 -2.29
N VAL A 74 -7.93 21.01 -3.57
CA VAL A 74 -7.87 22.21 -4.42
C VAL A 74 -9.24 22.45 -5.07
N CYS A 75 -9.50 23.65 -5.61
CA CYS A 75 -10.78 24.03 -6.24
C CYS A 75 -10.59 24.60 -7.66
N ASP A 76 -9.54 24.17 -8.37
CA ASP A 76 -9.13 24.74 -9.66
C ASP A 76 -9.65 23.92 -10.86
N ARG A 77 -10.56 22.97 -10.64
CA ARG A 77 -11.00 21.95 -11.62
C ARG A 77 -9.84 21.15 -12.24
N SER A 78 -8.71 21.10 -11.55
CA SER A 78 -7.51 20.39 -12.00
C SER A 78 -7.70 18.88 -11.89
N GLU A 79 -7.08 18.13 -12.81
CA GLU A 79 -7.11 16.67 -12.76
C GLU A 79 -6.53 16.12 -11.45
N PRO A 80 -7.15 15.09 -10.86
CA PRO A 80 -6.65 14.50 -9.63
C PRO A 80 -5.34 13.75 -9.88
N THR A 81 -4.36 13.96 -9.01
CA THR A 81 -2.99 13.44 -9.15
C THR A 81 -2.51 12.79 -7.85
N VAL A 82 -1.82 11.65 -7.98
CA VAL A 82 -1.17 10.95 -6.88
C VAL A 82 0.33 10.94 -7.13
N ASP A 83 1.05 11.70 -6.32
CA ASP A 83 2.49 11.83 -6.40
C ASP A 83 3.17 11.01 -5.31
N ILE A 84 4.04 10.10 -5.69
CA ILE A 84 4.80 9.24 -4.77
C ILE A 84 6.28 9.59 -4.92
N THR A 85 6.88 10.06 -3.84
CA THR A 85 8.34 10.24 -3.76
C THR A 85 8.96 9.04 -3.08
N ILE A 86 9.96 8.44 -3.73
CA ILE A 86 10.67 7.25 -3.25
C ILE A 86 11.74 7.66 -2.23
N VAL A 87 12.07 6.75 -1.31
CA VAL A 87 13.18 6.94 -0.36
C VAL A 87 14.50 7.05 -1.13
N PRO A 88 15.37 8.04 -0.86
CA PRO A 88 16.59 8.28 -1.63
C PRO A 88 17.50 7.05 -1.71
N SER A 89 17.64 6.28 -0.63
CA SER A 89 18.46 5.06 -0.60
C SER A 89 18.02 3.99 -1.60
N ILE A 90 16.72 3.91 -1.90
CA ILE A 90 16.15 2.95 -2.86
C ILE A 90 16.11 3.57 -4.26
N ALA A 91 15.93 4.90 -4.35
CA ALA A 91 15.94 5.64 -5.60
C ALA A 91 17.29 5.54 -6.34
N GLU A 92 18.40 5.42 -5.62
CA GLU A 92 19.73 5.19 -6.21
C GLU A 92 19.90 3.77 -6.76
N THR A 93 19.18 2.79 -6.21
CA THR A 93 19.23 1.40 -6.70
C THR A 93 18.31 1.19 -7.91
N ALA A 94 17.23 1.97 -8.00
CA ALA A 94 16.16 1.77 -8.97
C ALA A 94 16.05 2.90 -10.02
N ASP A 95 16.90 3.92 -9.96
CA ASP A 95 16.91 5.12 -10.82
C ASP A 95 15.59 5.92 -10.89
N VAL A 96 14.61 5.62 -10.02
CA VAL A 96 13.32 6.31 -9.97
C VAL A 96 13.21 7.15 -8.71
N LYS A 97 13.09 8.47 -8.89
CA LYS A 97 12.95 9.44 -7.77
C LYS A 97 11.50 9.74 -7.41
N LYS A 98 10.63 9.83 -8.42
CA LYS A 98 9.22 10.21 -8.27
C LYS A 98 8.36 9.43 -9.26
N VAL A 99 7.21 8.97 -8.79
CA VAL A 99 6.17 8.34 -9.62
C VAL A 99 4.91 9.20 -9.50
N THR A 100 4.32 9.58 -10.63
CA THR A 100 3.13 10.43 -10.68
C THR A 100 2.01 9.69 -11.41
N PHE A 101 0.90 9.46 -10.72
CA PHE A 101 -0.30 8.88 -11.33
C PHE A 101 -1.32 9.98 -11.61
N LYS A 102 -1.68 10.15 -12.88
CA LYS A 102 -2.81 10.99 -13.30
C LYS A 102 -4.08 10.15 -13.21
N SER A 103 -4.94 10.48 -12.25
CA SER A 103 -6.07 9.62 -11.86
C SER A 103 -7.40 9.93 -12.51
N GLY A 104 -7.46 10.89 -13.45
CA GLY A 104 -8.71 11.33 -14.08
C GLY A 104 -9.49 10.21 -14.79
N ASN A 105 -8.80 9.23 -15.37
CA ASN A 105 -9.43 8.09 -16.07
C ASN A 105 -9.06 6.74 -15.45
N LEU A 106 -8.49 6.73 -14.24
CA LEU A 106 -8.04 5.50 -13.59
C LEU A 106 -9.02 5.06 -12.51
N THR A 107 -9.33 3.77 -12.52
CA THR A 107 -10.13 3.18 -11.46
C THR A 107 -9.30 2.98 -10.19
N CYS A 108 -9.97 2.88 -9.05
CA CYS A 108 -9.30 2.61 -7.77
C CYS A 108 -8.50 1.30 -7.80
N LEU A 109 -8.99 0.28 -8.52
CA LEU A 109 -8.30 -1.00 -8.66
C LEU A 109 -6.98 -0.83 -9.40
N GLU A 110 -7.00 -0.11 -10.53
CA GLU A 110 -5.81 0.13 -11.35
C GLU A 110 -4.77 0.97 -10.60
N LEU A 111 -5.19 1.99 -9.85
CA LEU A 111 -4.29 2.77 -8.99
C LEU A 111 -3.56 1.89 -7.98
N LEU A 112 -4.26 0.95 -7.34
CA LEU A 112 -3.65 0.02 -6.38
C LEU A 112 -2.71 -0.98 -7.07
N GLN A 113 -3.06 -1.45 -8.28
CA GLN A 113 -2.19 -2.31 -9.07
C GLN A 113 -0.91 -1.59 -9.51
N LEU A 114 -1.01 -0.36 -10.00
CA LEU A 114 0.13 0.46 -10.40
C LEU A 114 1.03 0.75 -9.21
N LEU A 115 0.45 1.07 -8.05
CA LEU A 115 1.21 1.25 -6.82
C LEU A 115 1.99 -0.01 -6.45
N ASN A 116 1.36 -1.19 -6.53
CA ASN A 116 2.06 -2.44 -6.26
C ASN A 116 3.18 -2.74 -7.27
N LYS A 117 2.97 -2.43 -8.55
CA LYS A 117 3.98 -2.64 -9.60
C LYS A 117 5.19 -1.72 -9.45
N HIS A 118 4.99 -0.47 -9.03
CA HIS A 118 6.05 0.55 -9.02
C HIS A 118 6.66 0.82 -7.64
N VAL A 119 5.93 0.56 -6.55
CA VAL A 119 6.38 0.86 -5.17
C VAL A 119 6.67 -0.41 -4.41
N SER A 120 5.74 -1.37 -4.38
CA SER A 120 5.91 -2.60 -3.60
C SER A 120 7.03 -3.49 -4.17
N SER A 121 7.28 -3.44 -5.48
CA SER A 121 8.39 -4.15 -6.14
C SER A 121 9.78 -3.65 -5.73
N LEU A 122 9.87 -2.38 -5.32
CA LEU A 122 11.11 -1.73 -4.89
C LEU A 122 11.35 -1.86 -3.38
N ALA A 123 10.44 -2.52 -2.65
CA ALA A 123 10.63 -2.74 -1.23
C ALA A 123 11.87 -3.62 -1.01
N PRO A 124 12.81 -3.20 -0.14
CA PRO A 124 13.98 -4.02 0.16
C PRO A 124 13.52 -5.35 0.76
N VAL A 125 14.07 -6.45 0.24
CA VAL A 125 13.84 -7.79 0.79
C VAL A 125 14.33 -7.78 2.22
N GLU A 126 13.40 -7.94 3.17
CA GLU A 126 13.76 -8.00 4.57
C GLU A 126 14.69 -9.18 4.79
N GLN A 127 15.95 -8.90 5.10
CA GLN A 127 16.78 -9.90 5.74
C GLN A 127 16.16 -10.16 7.11
N PRO A 128 15.85 -11.43 7.45
CA PRO A 128 15.20 -11.75 8.71
C PRO A 128 16.11 -11.24 9.83
N THR A 129 15.62 -10.27 10.59
CA THR A 129 16.28 -9.83 11.81
C THR A 129 16.51 -11.06 12.67
N SER A 130 17.79 -11.30 12.96
CA SER A 130 18.35 -12.40 13.73
C SER A 130 17.38 -12.92 14.80
N THR A 131 17.19 -14.23 14.79
CA THR A 131 16.50 -15.00 15.82
C THR A 131 16.88 -14.49 17.22
N ILE A 132 15.91 -13.91 17.92
CA ILE A 132 16.06 -13.57 19.34
C ILE A 132 16.16 -14.91 20.07
N GLN A 133 17.39 -15.36 20.36
CA GLN A 133 17.62 -16.56 21.15
C GLN A 133 16.95 -16.36 22.51
N THR A 134 15.96 -17.20 22.79
CA THR A 134 15.34 -17.26 24.12
C THR A 134 16.36 -17.82 25.12
N LYS A 135 16.35 -17.33 26.36
CA LYS A 135 17.27 -17.77 27.43
C LYS A 135 17.32 -19.31 27.61
N SER A 136 16.27 -20.02 27.18
CA SER A 136 16.15 -21.47 27.12
C SER A 136 17.17 -22.15 26.19
N GLU A 137 17.56 -21.52 25.07
CA GLU A 137 18.48 -22.13 24.09
C GLU A 137 19.95 -22.07 24.55
N LYS A 138 20.37 -20.97 25.20
CA LYS A 138 21.71 -20.87 25.81
C LYS A 138 21.98 -21.88 26.94
N LYS A 139 20.93 -22.42 27.58
CA LYS A 139 21.07 -23.40 28.67
C LYS A 139 21.33 -24.81 28.16
N LYS A 140 20.94 -25.13 26.90
CA LYS A 140 21.20 -26.44 26.28
C LYS A 140 22.63 -26.60 25.76
N SER A 141 23.31 -25.52 25.38
CA SER A 141 24.69 -25.60 24.86
C SER A 141 25.77 -25.77 25.93
N LYS A 142 25.47 -25.54 27.21
CA LYS A 142 26.40 -25.71 28.34
C LYS A 142 26.41 -27.11 28.97
N LYS A 143 25.65 -28.07 28.40
CA LYS A 143 25.51 -29.43 28.95
C LYS A 143 26.11 -30.52 28.05
N LYS A 144 26.99 -30.16 27.13
CA LYS A 144 27.88 -31.08 26.41
C LYS A 144 29.31 -30.79 26.81
#